data_AF-A0A1M5WXT6-F1
#
_entry.id   AF-A0A1M5WXT6-F1
#
_cell.length_a   1.000
_cell.length_b   1.000
_cell.length_c   1.000
_cell.angle_alpha   90.00
_cell.angle_beta   90.00
_cell.angle_gamma   90.00
#
_symmetry.space_group_name_H-M   'P 1'
#
loop_
_entity.id
_entity.type
_entity.pdbx_description
1 polymer ?
#
loop_
_entity_poly.entity_id
_entity_poly.type
_entity_poly.pdbx_seq_one_letter_code
_entity_poly.pdbx_strand_id
1 'polypeptide(L)'
;MPNFLIGLYVLLTTRVPIPTNTMLFGMSTLAAYTLLAPYYAAFTEIGLILPVLCALFGYVFVVGLNVPATVERLERENGKVTGPRAFAVPFILCSVAIFAPSLEWAQHAISLLLAGVAMVFAIFTIGGPSNSKSELFGEGWDEGKRNAANWHVARLVALIVGNELVSRTGTPTDWVIAMCLGPIALHYLMYWTIIVTHPYENRNDDFRQD
;
A
#
# COMPACT_ATOMS: atom_id res chain seq x y z
N MET A 1 -28.95 -2.71 24.48
CA MET A 1 -28.45 -3.62 23.42
C MET A 1 -26.96 -3.83 23.71
N PRO A 2 -26.45 -5.06 23.87
CA PRO A 2 -25.05 -5.27 24.21
C PRO A 2 -24.12 -4.71 23.12
N ASN A 3 -23.00 -4.12 23.53
CA ASN A 3 -22.09 -3.36 22.66
C ASN A 3 -21.61 -4.15 21.42
N PHE A 4 -21.50 -5.47 21.50
CA PHE A 4 -21.11 -6.31 20.37
C PHE A 4 -22.17 -6.35 19.24
N LEU A 5 -23.47 -6.25 19.57
CA LEU A 5 -24.54 -6.22 18.56
C LEU A 5 -24.57 -4.88 17.82
N ILE A 6 -24.23 -3.79 18.51
CA ILE A 6 -24.06 -2.47 17.89
C ILE A 6 -22.86 -2.50 16.95
N GLY A 7 -21.73 -3.05 17.39
CA GLY A 7 -20.55 -3.25 16.53
C GLY A 7 -20.85 -4.09 15.29
N LEU A 8 -21.55 -5.22 15.45
CA LEU A 8 -21.96 -6.08 14.33
C LEU A 8 -22.92 -5.37 13.36
N TYR A 9 -23.91 -4.63 13.89
CA TYR A 9 -24.85 -3.87 13.07
C TYR A 9 -24.14 -2.78 12.27
N VAL A 10 -23.26 -2.00 12.91
CA VAL A 10 -22.46 -0.97 12.24
C VAL A 10 -21.56 -1.62 11.19
N LEU A 11 -21.00 -2.81 11.45
CA LEU A 11 -20.21 -3.57 10.46
C LEU A 11 -20.98 -3.87 9.18
N LEU A 12 -22.18 -4.42 9.36
CA LEU A 12 -22.99 -4.94 8.26
C LEU A 12 -23.65 -3.81 7.47
N THR A 13 -23.73 -2.62 8.05
CA THR A 13 -24.41 -1.46 7.45
C THR A 13 -23.46 -0.37 6.98
N THR A 14 -22.21 -0.34 7.46
CA THR A 14 -21.22 0.67 7.06
C THR A 14 -20.48 0.26 5.80
N ARG A 15 -20.55 1.11 4.78
CA ARG A 15 -19.80 0.91 3.53
C ARG A 15 -18.33 1.26 3.76
N VAL A 16 -17.45 0.30 3.52
CA VAL A 16 -15.99 0.53 3.51
C VAL A 16 -15.58 1.00 2.11
N PRO A 17 -14.83 2.10 1.99
CA PRO A 17 -14.34 2.57 0.69
C PRO A 17 -13.43 1.52 0.06
N ILE A 18 -13.59 1.33 -1.26
CA ILE A 18 -12.80 0.38 -2.03
C ILE A 18 -11.43 1.02 -2.28
N PRO A 19 -10.31 0.33 -1.96
CA PRO A 19 -8.98 0.85 -2.24
C PRO A 19 -8.68 0.71 -3.74
N THR A 20 -9.25 1.57 -4.57
CA THR A 20 -9.30 1.46 -6.03
C THR A 20 -7.92 1.25 -6.65
N ASN A 21 -6.93 2.04 -6.25
CA ASN A 21 -5.56 1.92 -6.75
C ASN A 21 -4.90 0.60 -6.36
N THR A 22 -5.10 0.12 -5.13
CA THR A 22 -4.60 -1.18 -4.68
C THR A 22 -5.30 -2.33 -5.40
N MET A 23 -6.60 -2.19 -5.66
CA MET A 23 -7.39 -3.18 -6.39
C MET A 23 -6.95 -3.25 -7.86
N LEU A 24 -6.76 -2.11 -8.53
CA LEU A 24 -6.23 -2.03 -9.89
C LEU A 24 -4.82 -2.63 -9.99
N PHE A 25 -3.94 -2.34 -9.01
CA PHE A 25 -2.62 -2.96 -8.91
C PHE A 25 -2.73 -4.49 -8.83
N GLY A 26 -3.56 -5.00 -7.91
CA GLY A 26 -3.73 -6.44 -7.72
C GLY A 26 -4.32 -7.13 -8.97
N MET A 27 -5.35 -6.54 -9.58
CA MET A 27 -5.98 -7.10 -10.78
C MET A 27 -5.03 -7.12 -11.98
N SER A 28 -4.33 -6.03 -12.25
CA SER A 28 -3.38 -5.94 -13.38
C SER A 28 -2.18 -6.88 -13.18
N THR A 29 -1.65 -6.97 -11.96
CA THR A 29 -0.55 -7.88 -11.61
C THR A 29 -0.96 -9.34 -11.76
N LEU A 30 -2.13 -9.74 -11.21
CA LEU A 30 -2.65 -11.11 -11.32
C LEU A 30 -2.98 -11.48 -12.77
N ALA A 31 -3.57 -10.56 -13.54
CA ALA A 31 -3.86 -10.79 -14.95
C ALA A 31 -2.57 -11.01 -15.76
N ALA A 32 -1.57 -10.14 -15.57
CA ALA A 32 -0.28 -10.28 -16.21
C ALA A 32 0.40 -11.60 -15.83
N TYR A 33 0.40 -11.96 -14.55
CA TYR A 33 0.99 -13.21 -14.09
C TYR A 33 0.28 -14.43 -14.64
N THR A 34 -1.06 -14.44 -14.65
CA THR A 34 -1.85 -15.56 -15.19
C THR A 34 -1.59 -15.79 -16.68
N LEU A 35 -1.45 -14.71 -17.46
CA LEU A 35 -1.16 -14.78 -18.89
C LEU A 35 0.27 -15.20 -19.19
N LEU A 36 1.23 -14.80 -18.34
CA LEU A 36 2.66 -15.03 -18.56
C LEU A 36 3.22 -16.25 -17.84
N ALA A 37 2.51 -16.81 -16.85
CA ALA A 37 2.95 -17.99 -16.10
C ALA A 37 3.32 -19.19 -16.98
N PRO A 38 2.64 -19.49 -18.11
CA PRO A 38 3.06 -20.55 -19.02
C PRO A 38 4.46 -20.37 -19.60
N TYR A 39 4.98 -19.13 -19.62
CA TYR A 39 6.28 -18.76 -20.19
C TYR A 39 7.37 -18.58 -19.12
N TYR A 40 7.14 -19.01 -17.87
CA TYR A 40 8.05 -18.80 -16.74
C TYR A 40 9.50 -19.24 -17.03
N ALA A 41 9.69 -20.38 -17.69
CA ALA A 41 11.01 -20.89 -18.05
C ALA A 41 11.76 -19.95 -19.01
N ALA A 42 11.07 -19.45 -20.04
CA ALA A 42 11.65 -18.52 -21.02
C ALA A 42 12.10 -17.21 -20.38
N PHE A 43 11.36 -16.67 -19.40
CA PHE A 43 11.77 -15.48 -18.65
C PHE A 43 13.00 -15.75 -17.77
N THR A 44 13.09 -16.93 -17.18
CA THR A 44 14.23 -17.31 -16.32
C THR A 44 15.52 -17.43 -17.14
N GLU A 45 15.45 -17.95 -18.37
CA GLU A 45 16.60 -18.10 -19.28
C GLU A 45 17.25 -16.75 -19.65
N ILE A 46 16.46 -15.69 -19.76
CA ILE A 46 16.93 -14.32 -20.03
C ILE A 46 17.26 -13.54 -18.75
N GLY A 47 17.26 -14.21 -17.59
CA GLY A 47 17.60 -13.61 -16.29
C GLY A 47 16.51 -12.71 -15.71
N LEU A 48 15.27 -12.83 -16.18
CA LEU A 48 14.14 -12.04 -15.70
C LEU A 48 13.30 -12.80 -14.68
N ILE A 49 12.95 -12.12 -13.59
CA ILE A 49 12.11 -12.66 -12.52
C ILE A 49 10.65 -12.34 -12.85
N LEU A 50 9.91 -13.30 -13.41
CA LEU A 50 8.55 -13.09 -13.89
C LEU A 50 7.61 -12.45 -12.84
N PRO A 51 7.54 -12.92 -11.58
CA PRO A 51 6.70 -12.28 -10.57
C PRO A 51 7.00 -10.79 -10.38
N VAL A 52 8.29 -10.42 -10.40
CA VAL A 52 8.73 -9.02 -10.22
C VAL A 52 8.29 -8.20 -11.43
N LEU A 53 8.43 -8.72 -12.64
CA LEU A 53 7.94 -8.06 -13.85
C LEU A 53 6.43 -7.80 -13.81
N CYS A 54 5.64 -8.79 -13.37
CA CYS A 54 4.19 -8.62 -13.25
C CYS A 54 3.82 -7.56 -12.21
N ALA A 55 4.49 -7.54 -11.05
CA ALA A 55 4.28 -6.52 -10.03
C ALA A 55 4.66 -5.12 -10.53
N LEU A 56 5.77 -5.01 -11.26
CA LEU A 56 6.19 -3.75 -11.88
C LEU A 56 5.20 -3.27 -12.94
N PHE A 57 4.68 -4.19 -13.76
CA PHE A 57 3.63 -3.87 -14.73
C PHE A 57 2.40 -3.30 -14.03
N GLY A 58 1.91 -3.96 -12.97
CA GLY A 58 0.75 -3.47 -12.22
C GLY A 58 1.01 -2.11 -11.56
N TYR A 59 2.22 -1.88 -11.05
CA TYR A 59 2.61 -0.59 -10.49
C TYR A 59 2.65 0.52 -11.56
N VAL A 60 3.31 0.28 -12.69
CA VAL A 60 3.37 1.23 -13.81
C VAL A 60 1.96 1.52 -14.35
N PHE A 61 1.10 0.52 -14.43
CA PHE A 61 -0.30 0.69 -14.84
C PHE A 61 -1.05 1.66 -13.91
N VAL A 62 -0.97 1.45 -12.59
CA VAL A 62 -1.64 2.31 -11.61
C VAL A 62 -1.04 3.71 -11.58
N VAL A 63 0.29 3.84 -11.57
CA VAL A 63 0.95 5.15 -11.62
C VAL A 63 0.57 5.87 -12.90
N GLY A 64 0.60 5.19 -14.05
CA GLY A 64 0.22 5.71 -15.36
C GLY A 64 -1.18 6.31 -15.38
N LEU A 65 -2.15 5.61 -14.78
CA LEU A 65 -3.53 6.10 -14.67
C LEU A 65 -3.67 7.32 -13.74
N ASN A 66 -2.83 7.43 -12.71
CA ASN A 66 -2.87 8.50 -11.73
C ASN A 66 -1.96 9.70 -12.09
N VAL A 67 -1.18 9.63 -13.18
CA VAL A 67 -0.31 10.74 -13.62
C VAL A 67 -1.07 12.07 -13.72
N PRO A 68 -2.24 12.16 -14.40
CA PRO A 68 -2.93 13.43 -14.58
C PRO A 68 -3.33 14.08 -13.24
N ALA A 69 -3.93 13.29 -12.34
CA ALA A 69 -4.35 13.76 -11.03
C ALA A 69 -3.16 14.15 -10.12
N THR A 70 -2.06 13.39 -10.20
CA THR A 70 -0.84 13.66 -9.43
C THR A 70 -0.16 14.94 -9.92
N VAL A 71 -0.13 15.18 -11.24
CA VAL A 71 0.40 16.42 -11.84
C VAL A 71 -0.45 17.61 -11.40
N GLU A 72 -1.78 17.53 -11.51
CA GLU A 72 -2.69 18.60 -11.12
C GLU A 72 -2.54 18.97 -9.62
N ARG A 73 -2.42 17.96 -8.75
CA ARG A 73 -2.19 18.18 -7.31
C ARG A 73 -0.84 18.85 -7.03
N LEU A 74 0.23 18.39 -7.68
CA LEU A 74 1.57 18.96 -7.52
C LEU A 74 1.67 20.39 -8.07
N GLU A 75 0.97 20.69 -9.17
CA GLU A 75 0.87 22.03 -9.72
C GLU A 75 0.13 22.97 -8.76
N ARG A 76 -0.93 22.48 -8.11
CA ARG A 76 -1.71 23.22 -7.11
C ARG A 76 -0.95 23.50 -5.82
N GLU A 77 -0.18 22.52 -5.34
CA GLU A 77 0.53 22.62 -4.05
C GLU A 77 1.87 23.37 -4.13
N ASN A 78 2.61 23.27 -5.25
CA ASN A 78 3.99 23.80 -5.32
C ASN A 78 4.23 24.90 -6.36
N GLY A 79 3.27 25.23 -7.24
CA GLY A 79 3.38 26.35 -8.21
C GLY A 79 4.57 26.29 -9.18
N LYS A 80 5.40 25.24 -9.12
CA LYS A 80 6.59 25.00 -9.92
C LYS A 80 6.67 23.52 -10.28
N VAL A 81 7.03 23.30 -11.54
CA VAL A 81 7.09 22.01 -12.24
C VAL A 81 7.95 21.00 -11.47
N THR A 82 7.30 20.26 -10.58
CA THR A 82 7.89 19.13 -9.83
C THR A 82 7.50 17.78 -10.48
N GLY A 83 6.67 17.83 -11.54
CA GLY A 83 6.11 16.66 -12.22
C GLY A 83 7.14 15.61 -12.63
N PRO A 84 8.20 15.92 -13.40
CA PRO A 84 9.11 14.89 -13.91
C PRO A 84 9.94 14.18 -12.83
N ARG A 85 10.32 14.89 -11.76
CA ARG A 85 11.14 14.33 -10.66
C ARG A 85 10.33 13.44 -9.73
N ALA A 86 9.06 13.75 -9.52
CA ALA A 86 8.16 12.93 -8.71
C ALA A 86 7.90 11.54 -9.36
N PHE A 87 7.91 11.46 -10.69
CA PHE A 87 7.79 10.19 -11.41
C PHE A 87 9.12 9.45 -11.58
N ALA A 88 10.26 10.15 -11.59
CA ALA A 88 11.57 9.52 -11.76
C ALA A 88 11.92 8.53 -10.65
N VAL A 89 11.57 8.83 -9.39
CA VAL A 89 11.87 7.95 -8.23
C VAL A 89 11.17 6.57 -8.36
N PRO A 90 9.86 6.50 -8.64
CA PRO A 90 9.17 5.27 -9.05
C PRO A 90 9.90 4.46 -10.13
N PHE A 91 10.30 5.10 -11.24
CA PHE A 91 10.95 4.40 -12.36
C PHE A 91 12.36 3.92 -12.04
N ILE A 92 13.10 4.65 -11.21
CA ILE A 92 14.41 4.22 -10.71
C ILE A 92 14.25 2.97 -9.83
N LEU A 93 13.26 2.96 -8.92
CA LEU A 93 12.96 1.80 -8.09
C LEU A 93 12.53 0.59 -8.93
N CYS A 94 11.71 0.81 -9.97
CA CYS A 94 11.35 -0.23 -10.93
C CYS A 94 12.57 -0.79 -11.67
N SER A 95 13.50 0.08 -12.06
CA SER A 95 14.72 -0.33 -12.76
C SER A 95 15.61 -1.18 -11.86
N VAL A 96 15.82 -0.77 -10.60
CA VAL A 96 16.58 -1.54 -9.61
C VAL A 96 15.94 -2.91 -9.35
N ALA A 97 14.61 -2.99 -9.30
CA ALA A 97 13.89 -4.25 -9.10
C ALA A 97 14.06 -5.23 -10.28
N ILE A 98 14.19 -4.75 -11.53
CA ILE A 98 14.43 -5.60 -12.71
C ILE A 98 15.82 -6.25 -12.65
N PHE A 99 16.80 -5.57 -12.06
CA PHE A 99 18.16 -6.08 -11.91
C PHE A 99 18.40 -6.85 -10.60
N ALA A 100 17.34 -7.22 -9.88
CA ALA A 100 17.47 -8.07 -8.71
C ALA A 100 18.04 -9.44 -9.12
N PRO A 101 19.06 -9.96 -8.41
CA PRO A 101 19.72 -11.21 -8.78
C PRO A 101 18.85 -12.46 -8.54
N SER A 102 17.81 -12.34 -7.71
CA SER A 102 16.82 -13.41 -7.47
C SER A 102 15.53 -12.83 -6.91
N LEU A 103 14.48 -13.64 -6.87
CA LEU A 103 13.20 -13.28 -6.26
C LEU A 103 13.34 -12.97 -4.76
N GLU A 104 14.12 -13.76 -4.03
CA GLU A 104 14.38 -13.54 -2.60
C GLU A 104 15.03 -12.18 -2.33
N TRP A 105 16.01 -11.81 -3.17
CA TRP A 105 16.65 -10.49 -3.10
C TRP A 105 15.66 -9.35 -3.36
N ALA A 106 14.79 -9.49 -4.35
CA ALA A 106 13.73 -8.51 -4.61
C ALA A 106 12.75 -8.40 -3.43
N GLN A 107 12.38 -9.53 -2.83
CA GLN A 107 11.52 -9.57 -1.65
C GLN A 107 12.16 -8.87 -0.45
N HIS A 108 13.42 -9.18 -0.11
CA HIS A 108 14.13 -8.52 0.99
C HIS A 108 14.30 -7.02 0.74
N ALA A 109 14.58 -6.60 -0.50
CA ALA A 109 14.67 -5.19 -0.85
C ALA A 109 13.34 -4.46 -0.63
N ILE A 110 12.21 -5.08 -0.98
CA ILE A 110 10.87 -4.55 -0.73
C ILE A 110 10.59 -4.48 0.77
N SER A 111 10.92 -5.51 1.56
CA SER A 111 10.79 -5.49 3.02
C SER A 111 11.58 -4.33 3.65
N LEU A 112 12.82 -4.11 3.20
CA LEU A 112 13.66 -3.00 3.66
C LEU A 112 13.07 -1.64 3.30
N LEU A 113 12.54 -1.48 2.08
CA LEU A 113 11.88 -0.26 1.65
C LEU A 113 10.64 0.01 2.52
N LEU A 114 9.78 -1.00 2.72
CA LEU A 114 8.59 -0.89 3.57
C LEU A 114 8.97 -0.59 5.02
N ALA A 115 10.05 -1.17 5.55
CA ALA A 115 10.55 -0.89 6.88
C ALA A 115 11.05 0.55 7.03
N GLY A 116 11.75 1.07 6.01
CA GLY A 116 12.16 2.48 5.95
C GLY A 116 10.95 3.40 5.96
N VAL A 117 9.95 3.13 5.12
CA VAL A 117 8.69 3.91 5.09
C VAL A 117 7.96 3.83 6.43
N ALA A 118 7.84 2.64 7.02
CA ALA A 118 7.20 2.46 8.32
C ALA A 118 7.91 3.22 9.43
N MET A 119 9.25 3.21 9.43
CA MET A 119 10.06 3.95 10.41
C MET A 119 9.89 5.45 10.27
N VAL A 120 9.98 5.97 9.04
CA VAL A 120 9.73 7.38 8.75
C VAL A 120 8.34 7.77 9.23
N PHE A 121 7.32 7.00 8.86
CA PHE A 121 5.94 7.26 9.25
C PHE A 121 5.76 7.20 10.77
N ALA A 122 6.32 6.20 11.45
CA ALA A 122 6.25 6.05 12.90
C ALA A 122 6.96 7.21 13.64
N ILE A 123 8.11 7.68 13.16
CA ILE A 123 8.79 8.85 13.74
C ILE A 123 7.91 10.09 13.61
N PHE A 124 7.34 10.33 12.42
CA PHE A 124 6.50 11.50 12.16
C PHE A 124 5.10 11.44 12.79
N THR A 125 4.64 10.28 13.26
CA THR A 125 3.26 10.11 13.77
C THR A 125 3.18 9.67 15.23
N ILE A 126 4.13 8.87 15.72
CA ILE A 126 4.16 8.29 17.07
C ILE A 126 5.22 9.00 17.94
N GLY A 127 6.36 9.37 17.35
CA GLY A 127 7.48 9.99 18.07
C GLY A 127 7.34 11.49 18.32
N GLY A 128 6.33 12.14 17.75
CA GLY A 128 6.09 13.57 17.94
C GLY A 128 5.53 13.89 19.34
N PRO A 129 5.93 15.00 19.97
CA PRO A 129 5.24 15.52 21.16
C PRO A 129 3.72 15.53 20.94
N SER A 130 2.94 15.20 21.97
CA SER A 130 1.50 14.89 21.90
C SER A 130 0.57 16.00 21.37
N ASN A 131 1.11 17.12 20.90
CA ASN A 131 0.41 18.24 20.30
C ASN A 131 1.18 18.90 19.13
N SER A 132 2.35 18.38 18.74
CA SER A 132 3.16 18.98 17.67
C SER A 132 2.97 18.22 16.36
N LYS A 133 2.04 18.74 15.56
CA LYS A 133 2.08 18.82 14.09
C LYS A 133 2.99 17.78 13.42
N SER A 134 2.41 16.67 13.00
CA SER A 134 2.93 16.02 11.80
C SER A 134 2.59 16.93 10.63
N GLU A 135 3.58 17.62 10.05
CA GLU A 135 3.41 18.45 8.85
C GLU A 135 2.82 17.66 7.67
N LEU A 136 2.90 16.32 7.73
CA LEU A 136 2.33 15.38 6.76
C LEU A 136 0.79 15.29 6.81
N PHE A 137 0.16 15.62 7.94
CA PHE A 137 -1.29 15.48 8.15
C PHE A 137 -2.03 16.77 8.53
N GLY A 138 -1.34 17.92 8.52
CA GLY A 138 -1.92 19.24 8.79
C GLY A 138 -2.15 19.55 10.28
N GLU A 139 -2.77 20.70 10.54
CA GLU A 139 -3.15 21.14 11.90
C GLU A 139 -4.44 20.46 12.37
N GLY A 140 -4.48 20.00 13.63
CA GLY A 140 -5.66 19.38 14.26
C GLY A 140 -5.65 17.85 14.20
N TRP A 141 -4.98 17.24 15.18
CA TRP A 141 -5.02 15.79 15.40
C TRP A 141 -6.16 15.44 16.35
N ASP A 142 -7.19 14.75 15.85
CA ASP A 142 -8.18 14.07 16.67
C ASP A 142 -7.76 12.61 16.94
N GLU A 143 -8.50 11.93 17.81
CA GLU A 143 -8.20 10.57 18.23
C GLU A 143 -8.33 9.57 17.07
N GLY A 144 -9.30 9.79 16.17
CA GLY A 144 -9.47 9.06 14.91
C GLY A 144 -8.26 9.13 13.97
N LYS A 145 -7.71 10.32 13.70
CA LYS A 145 -6.50 10.50 12.85
C LYS A 145 -5.28 9.84 13.45
N ARG A 146 -5.09 9.93 14.77
CA ARG A 146 -3.99 9.24 15.48
C ARG A 146 -4.13 7.72 15.37
N ASN A 147 -5.34 7.20 15.52
CA ASN A 147 -5.61 5.77 15.39
C ASN A 147 -5.38 5.28 13.96
N ALA A 148 -5.83 6.04 12.95
CA ALA A 148 -5.57 5.73 11.54
C ALA A 148 -4.07 5.68 11.22
N ALA A 149 -3.28 6.62 11.76
CA ALA A 149 -1.82 6.62 11.60
C ALA A 149 -1.17 5.38 12.24
N ASN A 150 -1.58 4.99 13.44
CA ASN A 150 -1.10 3.77 14.10
C ASN A 150 -1.44 2.51 13.28
N TRP A 151 -2.64 2.46 12.72
CA TRP A 151 -3.06 1.36 11.85
C TRP A 151 -2.28 1.32 10.53
N HIS A 152 -1.89 2.48 10.00
CA HIS A 152 -1.03 2.53 8.82
C HIS A 152 0.34 1.91 9.11
N VAL A 153 0.94 2.21 10.27
CA VAL A 153 2.19 1.58 10.72
C VAL A 153 1.99 0.07 10.91
N ALA A 154 0.91 -0.36 11.58
CA ALA A 154 0.61 -1.78 11.78
C ALA A 154 0.43 -2.53 10.46
N ARG A 155 -0.22 -1.91 9.47
CA ARG A 155 -0.36 -2.45 8.10
C ARG A 155 0.99 -2.62 7.43
N LEU A 156 1.88 -1.63 7.51
CA LEU A 156 3.23 -1.73 6.93
C LEU A 156 4.03 -2.86 7.60
N VAL A 157 3.96 -2.98 8.92
CA VAL A 157 4.60 -4.09 9.65
C VAL A 157 4.03 -5.45 9.22
N ALA A 158 2.72 -5.56 9.08
CA ALA A 158 2.09 -6.80 8.60
C ALA A 158 2.50 -7.16 7.17
N LEU A 159 2.64 -6.17 6.28
CA LEU A 159 3.15 -6.38 4.93
C LEU A 159 4.62 -6.82 4.92
N ILE A 160 5.47 -6.23 5.78
CA ILE A 160 6.88 -6.62 5.93
C ILE A 160 6.97 -8.08 6.39
N VAL A 161 6.26 -8.43 7.46
CA VAL A 161 6.26 -9.79 8.02
C VAL A 161 5.70 -10.78 7.01
N GLY A 162 4.60 -10.45 6.33
CA GLY A 162 4.02 -11.30 5.29
C GLY A 162 4.98 -11.53 4.13
N ASN A 163 5.65 -10.48 3.66
CA ASN A 163 6.62 -10.56 2.57
C ASN A 163 7.87 -11.38 2.96
N GLU A 164 8.38 -11.21 4.18
CA GLU A 164 9.49 -12.01 4.72
C GLU A 164 9.14 -13.48 4.98
N LEU A 165 7.90 -13.77 5.37
CA LEU A 165 7.44 -15.15 5.50
C LEU A 165 7.38 -15.83 4.13
N VAL A 166 6.78 -15.15 3.16
CA VAL A 166 6.65 -15.68 1.80
C VAL A 166 8.02 -15.80 1.12
N SER A 167 8.98 -14.93 1.40
CA SER A 167 10.34 -15.08 0.84
C SER A 167 11.07 -16.31 1.34
N ARG A 168 10.79 -16.75 2.57
CA ARG A 168 11.46 -17.89 3.19
C ARG A 168 10.78 -19.23 2.92
N THR A 169 9.46 -19.24 2.80
CA THR A 169 8.67 -20.49 2.77
C THR A 169 7.73 -20.61 1.58
N GLY A 170 7.54 -19.55 0.81
CA GLY A 170 6.56 -19.49 -0.25
C GLY A 170 7.12 -19.81 -1.63
N THR A 171 6.21 -20.11 -2.55
CA THR A 171 6.48 -20.18 -3.98
C THR A 171 6.40 -18.80 -4.62
N PRO A 172 6.93 -18.61 -5.85
CA PRO A 172 6.73 -17.39 -6.62
C PRO A 172 5.26 -16.99 -6.78
N THR A 173 4.35 -17.96 -6.89
CA THR A 173 2.91 -17.72 -6.98
C THR A 173 2.33 -17.21 -5.67
N ASP A 174 2.75 -17.77 -4.53
CA ASP A 174 2.33 -17.30 -3.20
C ASP A 174 2.70 -15.84 -2.99
N TRP A 175 3.85 -15.42 -3.51
CA TRP A 175 4.29 -14.03 -3.46
C TRP A 175 3.43 -13.09 -4.29
N VAL A 176 3.08 -13.47 -5.52
CA VAL A 176 2.17 -12.68 -6.35
C VAL A 176 0.82 -12.52 -5.66
N ILE A 177 0.27 -13.60 -5.11
CA ILE A 177 -1.00 -13.58 -4.38
C ILE A 177 -0.89 -12.68 -3.14
N ALA A 178 0.17 -12.81 -2.35
CA ALA A 178 0.39 -12.02 -1.15
C ALA A 178 0.50 -10.51 -1.45
N MET A 179 1.22 -10.12 -2.51
CA MET A 179 1.35 -8.72 -2.92
C MET A 179 0.05 -8.13 -3.47
N CYS A 180 -0.79 -8.96 -4.10
CA CYS A 180 -2.07 -8.50 -4.66
C CYS A 180 -3.19 -8.42 -3.61
N LEU A 181 -3.31 -9.44 -2.75
CA LEU A 181 -4.42 -9.55 -1.80
C LEU A 181 -4.07 -9.02 -0.42
N GLY A 182 -2.82 -9.14 0.03
CA GLY A 182 -2.38 -8.71 1.36
C GLY A 182 -2.71 -7.24 1.66
N PRO A 183 -2.31 -6.29 0.78
CA PRO A 183 -2.65 -4.89 0.96
C PRO A 183 -4.16 -4.62 1.00
N ILE A 184 -4.97 -5.36 0.24
CA ILE A 184 -6.43 -5.22 0.20
C ILE A 184 -7.05 -5.74 1.51
N ALA A 185 -6.63 -6.93 1.95
CA ALA A 185 -7.09 -7.52 3.20
C ALA A 185 -6.78 -6.62 4.40
N LEU A 186 -5.57 -6.06 4.45
CA LEU A 186 -5.17 -5.14 5.52
C LEU A 186 -5.90 -3.80 5.47
N HIS A 187 -6.28 -3.31 4.29
CA HIS A 187 -7.15 -2.14 4.15
C HIS A 187 -8.51 -2.40 4.79
N TYR A 188 -9.17 -3.51 4.45
CA TYR A 188 -10.45 -3.87 5.05
C TYR A 188 -10.35 -4.15 6.56
N LEU A 189 -9.27 -4.78 7.02
CA LEU A 189 -9.02 -5.02 8.44
C LEU A 189 -8.85 -3.71 9.23
N MET A 190 -8.13 -2.73 8.67
CA MET A 190 -7.99 -1.40 9.26
C MET A 190 -9.34 -0.70 9.37
N TYR A 191 -10.11 -0.63 8.28
CA TYR A 191 -11.43 0.00 8.33
C TYR A 191 -12.37 -0.71 9.29
N TRP A 192 -12.32 -2.05 9.30
CA TRP A 192 -13.10 -2.87 10.22
C TRP A 192 -12.82 -2.51 11.68
N THR A 193 -11.54 -2.45 12.05
CA THR A 193 -11.11 -2.15 13.42
C THR A 193 -11.37 -0.71 13.82
N ILE A 194 -11.21 0.27 12.93
CA ILE A 194 -11.57 1.68 13.18
C ILE A 194 -13.08 1.80 13.42
N ILE A 195 -13.91 1.20 12.57
CA ILE A 195 -15.38 1.24 12.70
C ILE A 195 -15.86 0.62 14.02
N VAL A 196 -15.26 -0.49 14.45
CA VAL A 196 -15.63 -1.17 15.71
C VAL A 196 -15.20 -0.36 16.93
N THR A 197 -14.03 0.29 16.87
CA THR A 197 -13.46 1.01 18.01
C THR A 197 -13.99 2.45 18.14
N HIS A 198 -14.34 3.09 17.03
CA HIS A 198 -14.78 4.48 16.96
C HIS A 198 -16.04 4.62 16.06
N PRO A 199 -17.17 3.98 16.42
CA PRO A 199 -18.35 3.89 15.54
C PRO A 199 -19.04 5.23 15.24
N TYR A 200 -18.70 6.31 15.97
CA TYR A 200 -19.33 7.63 15.84
C TYR A 200 -18.46 8.68 15.13
N GLU A 201 -17.16 8.42 14.91
CA GLU A 201 -16.25 9.38 14.23
C GLU A 201 -16.41 9.39 12.70
N ASN A 202 -17.13 8.41 12.13
CA ASN A 202 -17.49 8.35 10.70
C ASN A 202 -18.44 9.48 10.22
N ARG A 203 -18.69 10.49 11.04
CA ARG A 203 -19.36 11.74 10.64
C ARG A 203 -18.40 12.79 10.07
N ASN A 204 -17.08 12.59 10.18
CA ASN A 204 -16.10 13.45 9.52
C ASN A 204 -15.90 12.94 8.09
N ASP A 205 -16.29 13.76 7.12
CA ASP A 205 -16.21 13.49 5.67
C ASP A 205 -14.76 13.27 5.15
N ASP A 206 -13.75 13.38 6.02
CA ASP A 206 -12.33 13.24 5.69
C ASP A 206 -11.91 11.81 5.30
N PHE A 207 -12.61 10.77 5.75
CA PHE A 207 -12.30 9.37 5.40
C PHE A 207 -12.92 8.89 4.06
N ARG A 208 -13.66 9.76 3.37
CA ARG A 208 -14.30 9.45 2.07
C ARG A 208 -13.51 9.95 0.85
N GLN A 209 -12.41 10.67 1.07
CA GLN A 209 -11.65 11.32 -0.01
C GLN A 209 -10.38 10.55 -0.39
N ASP A 210 -10.49 9.25 -0.64
CA ASP A 210 -9.49 8.47 -1.37
C ASP A 210 -10.16 7.65 -2.48
#